data_AF-A0A7C6MZG5-F1
#
_entry.id   AF-A0A7C6MZG5-F1
#
_cell.length_a   1.000
_cell.length_b   1.000
_cell.length_c   1.000
_cell.angle_alpha   90.00
_cell.angle_beta   90.00
_cell.angle_gamma   90.00
#
_symmetry.space_group_name_H-M   'P 1'
#
loop_
_entity.id
_entity.type
_entity.pdbx_description
1 polymer ?
#
loop_
_entity_poly.entity_id
_entity_poly.type
_entity_poly.pdbx_seq_one_letter_code
_entity_poly.pdbx_strand_id
1 'polypeptide(L)'
;FEGSVFKALKSGRGVITARVEGTKHEIPIHVLGEGIQLVISPSRINLLPGQSREFKAYVKDSEGYTALIDADVLDWEVVGDVGLVENGIFRAASTPTALSGAAVAHYGDISAVALVSIGTAQNIIEDFQEIKDMEPLSYPENVTTNFEITSTPELLFHPLVGKLKYDFSGDASTQASYTVFKKGRCLPEGTSKLGLWVYGNGGNGHWLRALVVDNTGKEAYLTLARNVDWSGWKEVECEIPSDLKQPVNLRRIYLVETEADKMDSGEIYFESLSAFYPPEYDYSLLSLETSIKEYEDPKNVDVDLEKDISRDTFRFNVFGDALIDINYNSEYYEHILKLYCSSIRDNADFLVFSGKFTNSSDISTEQACNTWLSFSQKPIYPVAGESHYSIEKSDNVFTFLDITKGGLRLTNPHQWIYLQEQLEKARGSNIFITVNSDLSAFKDQYEKQLFEDILTKYKETHDAEVWVFYGNIDEIKIDRKNGVYYVGIPGVKAETPQYISFTVKDGTVTYQIKELN
;
A
#
# COMPACT_ATOMS: atom_id res chain seq x y z
N PHE A 1 -36.26 19.29 0.03
CA PHE A 1 -36.72 18.09 0.73
C PHE A 1 -37.96 17.57 0.02
N GLU A 2 -37.97 16.31 -0.35
CA GLU A 2 -39.15 15.59 -0.82
C GLU A 2 -39.53 14.60 0.29
N GLY A 3 -40.56 14.91 1.07
CA GLY A 3 -40.82 14.22 2.34
C GLY A 3 -39.65 14.41 3.32
N SER A 4 -39.09 13.30 3.81
CA SER A 4 -37.91 13.27 4.69
C SER A 4 -36.57 13.17 3.95
N VAL A 5 -36.57 13.23 2.61
CA VAL A 5 -35.35 13.08 1.79
C VAL A 5 -34.80 14.44 1.40
N PHE A 6 -33.54 14.71 1.73
CA PHE A 6 -32.82 15.87 1.23
C PHE A 6 -32.23 15.55 -0.16
N LYS A 7 -32.66 16.31 -1.17
CA LYS A 7 -32.07 16.28 -2.52
C LYS A 7 -31.46 17.66 -2.79
N ALA A 8 -30.15 17.69 -2.96
CA ALA A 8 -29.46 18.93 -3.28
C ALA A 8 -29.71 19.34 -4.74
N LEU A 9 -29.80 20.65 -4.99
CA LEU A 9 -29.97 21.20 -6.35
C LEU A 9 -28.70 21.88 -6.87
N LYS A 10 -27.75 22.18 -5.97
CA LYS A 10 -26.47 22.84 -6.26
C LYS A 10 -25.44 22.35 -5.24
N SER A 11 -24.19 22.32 -5.68
CA SER A 11 -23.05 22.08 -4.80
C SER A 11 -22.88 23.20 -3.78
N GLY A 12 -22.19 22.89 -2.69
CA GLY A 12 -21.87 23.83 -1.62
C GLY A 12 -22.05 23.24 -0.23
N ARG A 13 -21.67 24.05 0.77
CA ARG A 13 -21.81 23.71 2.19
C ARG A 13 -23.15 24.22 2.73
N GLY A 14 -23.73 23.47 3.65
CA GLY A 14 -25.00 23.83 4.29
C GLY A 14 -25.17 23.14 5.63
N VAL A 15 -26.32 23.39 6.27
CA VAL A 15 -26.69 22.74 7.53
C VAL A 15 -28.11 22.23 7.40
N ILE A 16 -28.32 20.95 7.68
CA ILE A 16 -29.66 20.39 7.88
C ILE A 16 -30.04 20.61 9.33
N THR A 17 -31.14 21.33 9.57
CA THR A 17 -31.69 21.56 10.90
C THR A 17 -32.94 20.72 11.12
N ALA A 18 -32.93 19.83 12.11
CA ALA A 18 -34.12 19.14 12.60
C ALA A 18 -34.66 19.84 13.86
N ARG A 19 -35.99 19.98 13.97
CA ARG A 19 -36.66 20.53 15.15
C ARG A 19 -37.81 19.63 15.58
N VAL A 20 -37.82 19.21 16.85
CA VAL A 20 -38.91 18.44 17.47
C VAL A 20 -39.12 18.98 18.88
N GLU A 21 -40.35 19.35 19.24
CA GLU A 21 -40.75 19.80 20.59
C GLU A 21 -39.83 20.86 21.24
N GLY A 22 -39.26 21.77 20.44
CA GLY A 22 -38.37 22.83 20.92
C GLY A 22 -36.88 22.44 20.98
N THR A 23 -36.53 21.17 20.77
CA THR A 23 -35.14 20.73 20.58
C THR A 23 -34.71 20.96 19.13
N LYS A 24 -33.52 21.56 18.95
CA LYS A 24 -32.88 21.80 17.64
C LYS A 24 -31.63 20.93 17.54
N HIS A 25 -31.49 20.20 16.45
CA HIS A 25 -30.25 19.53 16.09
C HIS A 25 -29.80 19.98 14.70
N GLU A 26 -28.49 20.15 14.52
CA GLU A 26 -27.90 20.58 13.26
C GLU A 26 -26.88 19.55 12.78
N ILE A 27 -26.90 19.29 11.48
CA ILE A 27 -25.95 18.41 10.81
C ILE A 27 -25.34 19.22 9.66
N PRO A 28 -24.04 19.53 9.68
CA PRO A 28 -23.38 20.14 8.54
C PRO A 28 -23.39 19.16 7.37
N ILE A 29 -23.60 19.68 6.17
CA ILE A 29 -23.57 18.91 4.93
C ILE A 29 -22.66 19.60 3.92
N HIS A 30 -21.96 18.79 3.12
CA HIS A 30 -21.23 19.24 1.95
C HIS A 30 -21.79 18.54 0.73
N VAL A 31 -22.44 19.30 -0.15
CA VAL A 31 -22.89 18.80 -1.44
C VAL A 31 -21.73 18.99 -2.42
N LEU A 32 -21.19 17.88 -2.91
CA LEU A 32 -20.02 17.92 -3.79
C LEU A 32 -20.31 18.61 -5.12
N GLY A 33 -19.24 19.12 -5.72
CA GLY A 33 -19.25 19.64 -7.09
C GLY A 33 -19.44 18.55 -8.14
N GLU A 34 -19.06 18.87 -9.36
CA GLU A 34 -19.03 17.87 -10.42
C GLU A 34 -18.01 16.76 -10.09
N GLY A 35 -18.45 15.52 -10.26
CA GLY A 35 -17.59 14.35 -10.14
C GLY A 35 -16.66 14.23 -11.33
N ILE A 36 -15.36 14.15 -11.07
CA ILE A 36 -14.34 14.00 -12.13
C ILE A 36 -13.77 12.59 -12.20
N GLN A 37 -13.95 11.78 -11.15
CA GLN A 37 -13.41 10.43 -11.09
C GLN A 37 -14.39 9.50 -10.36
N LEU A 38 -14.50 8.27 -10.83
CA LEU A 38 -15.22 7.19 -10.16
C LEU A 38 -14.22 6.28 -9.44
N VAL A 39 -14.57 5.75 -8.27
CA VAL A 39 -13.74 4.81 -7.52
C VAL A 39 -14.59 3.64 -7.04
N ILE A 40 -14.18 2.41 -7.35
CA ILE A 40 -14.84 1.17 -6.88
C ILE A 40 -14.08 0.61 -5.67
N SER A 41 -14.82 0.19 -4.66
CA SER A 41 -14.32 -0.51 -3.48
C SER A 41 -15.09 -1.81 -3.25
N PRO A 42 -14.41 -2.96 -3.08
CA PRO A 42 -12.95 -3.14 -3.26
C PRO A 42 -12.52 -2.97 -4.72
N SER A 43 -11.26 -2.57 -4.96
CA SER A 43 -10.71 -2.44 -6.33
C SER A 43 -10.37 -3.78 -6.99
N ARG A 44 -10.39 -4.88 -6.22
CA ARG A 44 -10.26 -6.24 -6.75
C ARG A 44 -10.90 -7.27 -5.84
N ILE A 45 -11.39 -8.36 -6.42
CA ILE A 45 -11.99 -9.48 -5.69
C ILE A 45 -11.55 -10.83 -6.26
N ASN A 46 -11.27 -11.79 -5.39
CA ASN A 46 -11.22 -13.20 -5.75
C ASN A 46 -12.42 -13.91 -5.11
N LEU A 47 -13.10 -14.76 -5.89
CA LEU A 47 -14.27 -15.50 -5.44
C LEU A 47 -14.22 -16.95 -5.94
N LEU A 48 -14.76 -17.87 -5.15
CA LEU A 48 -15.05 -19.22 -5.65
C LEU A 48 -16.27 -19.20 -6.58
N PRO A 49 -16.42 -20.19 -7.49
CA PRO A 49 -17.53 -20.25 -8.41
C PRO A 49 -18.90 -20.13 -7.71
N GLY A 50 -19.75 -19.24 -8.22
CA GLY A 50 -21.08 -18.99 -7.68
C GLY A 50 -21.16 -18.13 -6.42
N GLN A 51 -20.03 -17.73 -5.82
CA GLN A 51 -20.02 -16.78 -4.70
C GLN A 51 -20.36 -15.36 -5.17
N SER A 52 -20.69 -14.49 -4.20
CA SER A 52 -21.02 -13.09 -4.46
C SER A 52 -20.28 -12.15 -3.53
N ARG A 53 -20.08 -10.91 -3.99
CA ARG A 53 -19.50 -9.82 -3.22
C ARG A 53 -20.06 -8.47 -3.66
N GLU A 54 -20.30 -7.59 -2.69
CA GLU A 54 -20.75 -6.22 -2.95
C GLU A 54 -19.57 -5.33 -3.39
N PHE A 55 -19.82 -4.53 -4.44
CA PHE A 55 -19.03 -3.38 -4.82
C PHE A 55 -19.76 -2.09 -4.41
N LYS A 56 -19.00 -1.15 -3.87
CA LYS A 56 -19.44 0.23 -3.63
C LYS A 56 -18.70 1.15 -4.57
N ALA A 57 -19.40 2.08 -5.19
CA ALA A 57 -18.78 3.10 -6.04
C ALA A 57 -18.90 4.48 -5.40
N TYR A 58 -17.85 5.28 -5.56
CA TYR A 58 -17.76 6.64 -5.03
C TYR A 58 -17.43 7.61 -6.15
N VAL A 59 -18.15 8.72 -6.25
CA VAL A 59 -17.70 9.87 -7.04
C VAL A 59 -16.64 10.59 -6.22
N LYS A 60 -15.54 10.98 -6.87
CA LYS A 60 -14.56 11.93 -6.37
C LYS A 60 -14.65 13.24 -7.17
N ASP A 61 -14.75 14.36 -6.47
CA ASP A 61 -14.72 15.69 -7.10
C ASP A 61 -13.28 16.20 -7.30
N SER A 62 -13.14 17.37 -7.92
CA SER A 62 -11.84 17.97 -8.20
C SER A 62 -11.11 18.53 -6.97
N GLU A 63 -11.75 18.55 -5.80
CA GLU A 63 -11.13 18.84 -4.50
C GLU A 63 -10.75 17.56 -3.75
N GLY A 64 -11.08 16.40 -4.32
CA GLY A 64 -10.79 15.09 -3.78
C GLY A 64 -11.71 14.66 -2.64
N TYR A 65 -12.87 15.30 -2.47
CA TYR A 65 -13.93 14.78 -1.62
C TYR A 65 -14.62 13.61 -2.33
N THR A 66 -15.11 12.65 -1.55
CA THR A 66 -15.81 11.48 -2.08
C THR A 66 -17.23 11.37 -1.55
N ALA A 67 -18.15 10.93 -2.40
CA ALA A 67 -19.52 10.61 -2.03
C ALA A 67 -19.90 9.24 -2.59
N LEU A 68 -20.58 8.44 -1.76
CA LEU A 68 -21.12 7.14 -2.18
C LEU A 68 -22.22 7.37 -3.23
N ILE A 69 -22.20 6.54 -4.28
CA ILE A 69 -23.24 6.50 -5.31
C ILE A 69 -24.18 5.33 -5.02
N ASP A 70 -25.47 5.56 -5.18
CA ASP A 70 -26.46 4.49 -5.10
C ASP A 70 -26.27 3.49 -6.26
N ALA A 71 -26.37 2.20 -5.98
CA ALA A 71 -26.02 1.17 -6.96
C ALA A 71 -26.96 1.09 -8.17
N ASP A 72 -28.16 1.66 -8.07
CA ASP A 72 -29.20 1.66 -9.11
C ASP A 72 -28.98 2.70 -10.20
N VAL A 73 -28.09 3.68 -9.98
CA VAL A 73 -27.71 4.70 -10.98
C VAL A 73 -26.40 4.36 -11.70
N LEU A 74 -25.76 3.24 -11.34
CA LEU A 74 -24.54 2.75 -11.99
C LEU A 74 -24.89 1.80 -13.13
N ASP A 75 -24.24 2.00 -14.27
CA ASP A 75 -24.23 1.00 -15.33
C ASP A 75 -22.97 0.14 -15.18
N TRP A 76 -23.12 -1.19 -15.31
CA TRP A 76 -22.04 -2.14 -15.07
C TRP A 76 -21.79 -3.00 -16.31
N GLU A 77 -20.52 -3.06 -16.72
CA GLU A 77 -20.01 -4.01 -17.70
C GLU A 77 -19.13 -5.05 -17.00
N VAL A 78 -19.19 -6.30 -17.46
CA VAL A 78 -18.29 -7.36 -16.98
C VAL A 78 -17.52 -7.93 -18.17
N VAL A 79 -16.19 -7.98 -18.03
CA VAL A 79 -15.26 -8.46 -19.05
C VAL A 79 -14.63 -9.78 -18.60
N GLY A 80 -14.54 -10.75 -19.51
CA GLY A 80 -13.83 -12.03 -19.30
C GLY A 80 -14.70 -13.19 -18.78
N ASP A 81 -16.02 -13.14 -18.97
CA ASP A 81 -16.98 -14.19 -18.55
C ASP A 81 -16.90 -14.58 -17.06
N VAL A 82 -16.35 -13.68 -16.23
CA VAL A 82 -16.11 -13.92 -14.79
C VAL A 82 -17.38 -13.88 -13.95
N GLY A 83 -18.48 -13.35 -14.47
CA GLY A 83 -19.72 -13.22 -13.73
C GLY A 83 -20.64 -12.14 -14.26
N LEU A 84 -21.45 -11.58 -13.36
CA LEU A 84 -22.37 -10.48 -13.62
C LEU A 84 -22.46 -9.56 -12.40
N VAL A 85 -22.84 -8.31 -12.61
CA VAL A 85 -23.15 -7.36 -11.53
C VAL A 85 -24.61 -6.97 -11.59
N GLU A 86 -25.32 -7.10 -10.48
CA GLU A 86 -26.71 -6.67 -10.32
C GLU A 86 -26.85 -5.85 -9.03
N ASN A 87 -27.33 -4.60 -9.14
CA ASN A 87 -27.49 -3.69 -8.00
C ASN A 87 -26.22 -3.58 -7.13
N GLY A 88 -25.04 -3.48 -7.77
CA GLY A 88 -23.75 -3.41 -7.09
C GLY A 88 -23.26 -4.74 -6.49
N ILE A 89 -24.00 -5.84 -6.62
CA ILE A 89 -23.57 -7.16 -6.17
C ILE A 89 -22.99 -7.93 -7.35
N PHE A 90 -21.69 -8.19 -7.29
CA PHE A 90 -21.02 -9.08 -8.22
C PHE A 90 -21.32 -10.54 -7.86
N ARG A 91 -21.70 -11.35 -8.85
CA ARG A 91 -21.89 -12.80 -8.72
C ARG A 91 -20.96 -13.53 -9.67
N ALA A 92 -20.09 -14.35 -9.10
CA ALA A 92 -19.12 -15.15 -9.83
C ALA A 92 -19.78 -16.16 -10.76
N ALA A 93 -19.19 -16.34 -11.94
CA ALA A 93 -19.55 -17.41 -12.85
C ALA A 93 -19.45 -18.77 -12.17
N SER A 94 -20.42 -19.65 -12.43
CA SER A 94 -20.44 -21.01 -11.90
C SER A 94 -19.69 -21.95 -12.85
N THR A 95 -18.37 -21.77 -12.93
CA THR A 95 -17.48 -22.56 -13.81
C THR A 95 -16.45 -23.35 -12.99
N PRO A 96 -16.03 -24.55 -13.42
CA PRO A 96 -14.93 -25.28 -12.80
C PRO A 96 -13.55 -24.70 -13.17
N THR A 97 -13.45 -23.84 -14.18
CA THR A 97 -12.18 -23.27 -14.64
C THR A 97 -11.86 -21.96 -13.93
N ALA A 98 -10.59 -21.76 -13.59
CA ALA A 98 -10.12 -20.45 -13.14
C ALA A 98 -10.30 -19.41 -14.25
N LEU A 99 -10.82 -18.24 -13.91
CA LEU A 99 -11.02 -17.11 -14.84
C LEU A 99 -10.43 -15.83 -14.25
N SER A 100 -10.08 -14.89 -15.13
CA SER A 100 -9.63 -13.54 -14.78
C SER A 100 -10.35 -12.54 -15.69
N GLY A 101 -10.72 -11.40 -15.15
CA GLY A 101 -11.60 -10.44 -15.80
C GLY A 101 -11.76 -9.16 -14.97
N ALA A 102 -12.79 -8.38 -15.30
CA ALA A 102 -13.04 -7.10 -14.65
C ALA A 102 -14.53 -6.79 -14.55
N ALA A 103 -14.89 -5.99 -13.56
CA ALA A 103 -16.17 -5.29 -13.47
C ALA A 103 -15.91 -3.80 -13.65
N VAL A 104 -16.54 -3.19 -14.66
CA VAL A 104 -16.43 -1.78 -14.99
C VAL A 104 -17.72 -1.10 -14.58
N ALA A 105 -17.65 -0.04 -13.77
CA ALA A 105 -18.79 0.79 -13.44
C ALA A 105 -18.72 2.10 -14.21
N HIS A 106 -19.87 2.57 -14.69
CA HIS A 106 -20.03 3.84 -15.38
C HIS A 106 -21.02 4.72 -14.63
N TYR A 107 -20.70 6.01 -14.56
CA TYR A 107 -21.57 7.05 -14.00
C TYR A 107 -21.42 8.34 -14.82
N GLY A 108 -22.37 8.59 -15.73
CA GLY A 108 -22.22 9.69 -16.69
C GLY A 108 -21.00 9.44 -17.59
N ASP A 109 -20.08 10.41 -17.64
CA ASP A 109 -18.88 10.36 -18.49
C ASP A 109 -17.64 9.79 -17.76
N ILE A 110 -17.80 9.37 -16.50
CA ILE A 110 -16.70 8.81 -15.69
C ILE A 110 -16.91 7.31 -15.44
N SER A 111 -15.81 6.58 -15.37
CA SER A 111 -15.84 5.13 -15.19
C SER A 111 -14.64 4.62 -14.41
N ALA A 112 -14.82 3.45 -13.78
CA ALA A 112 -13.82 2.81 -12.95
C ALA A 112 -13.84 1.29 -13.11
N VAL A 113 -12.69 0.66 -12.87
CA VAL A 113 -12.49 -0.77 -13.03
C VAL A 113 -12.18 -1.43 -11.69
N ALA A 114 -12.82 -2.56 -11.41
CA ALA A 114 -12.44 -3.49 -10.37
C ALA A 114 -12.03 -4.84 -10.99
N LEU A 115 -10.84 -5.34 -10.63
CA LEU A 115 -10.35 -6.62 -11.15
C LEU A 115 -11.03 -7.80 -10.46
N VAL A 116 -11.32 -8.85 -11.22
CA VAL A 116 -12.00 -10.04 -10.72
C VAL A 116 -11.21 -11.28 -11.12
N SER A 117 -11.01 -12.19 -10.17
CA SER A 117 -10.59 -13.56 -10.48
C SER A 117 -11.53 -14.58 -9.84
N ILE A 118 -11.83 -15.65 -10.58
CA ILE A 118 -12.74 -16.71 -10.14
C ILE A 118 -11.98 -18.02 -9.99
N GLY A 119 -12.25 -18.73 -8.90
CA GLY A 119 -11.67 -20.05 -8.63
C GLY A 119 -10.32 -19.98 -7.95
N THR A 120 -9.52 -21.02 -8.17
CA THR A 120 -8.25 -21.26 -7.49
C THR A 120 -7.23 -21.77 -8.50
N ALA A 121 -6.04 -21.20 -8.47
CA ALA A 121 -4.88 -21.69 -9.20
C ALA A 121 -4.07 -22.65 -8.30
N GLN A 122 -3.41 -23.62 -8.90
CA GLN A 122 -2.53 -24.59 -8.24
C GLN A 122 -1.11 -24.42 -8.77
N ASN A 123 -0.13 -24.34 -7.87
CA ASN A 123 1.29 -24.34 -8.22
C ASN A 123 2.01 -25.41 -7.41
N ILE A 124 2.81 -26.25 -8.08
CA ILE A 124 3.69 -27.21 -7.41
C ILE A 124 4.88 -26.44 -6.85
N ILE A 125 5.01 -26.42 -5.52
CA ILE A 125 6.08 -25.73 -4.79
C ILE A 125 7.22 -26.66 -4.38
N GLU A 126 7.01 -27.98 -4.44
CA GLU A 126 8.03 -29.01 -4.29
C GLU A 126 7.56 -30.30 -5.00
N ASP A 127 8.33 -30.79 -5.97
CA ASP A 127 8.02 -32.00 -6.74
C ASP A 127 8.75 -33.25 -6.22
N PHE A 128 9.69 -33.08 -5.29
CA PHE A 128 10.54 -34.11 -4.71
C PHE A 128 11.38 -34.90 -5.72
N GLN A 129 11.84 -34.24 -6.80
CA GLN A 129 12.75 -34.86 -7.77
C GLN A 129 14.23 -34.78 -7.37
N GLU A 130 14.58 -33.89 -6.44
CA GLU A 130 15.94 -33.72 -5.92
C GLU A 130 15.95 -33.26 -4.45
N ILE A 131 17.03 -33.55 -3.73
CA ILE A 131 17.23 -32.98 -2.38
C ILE A 131 17.75 -31.54 -2.51
N LYS A 132 16.87 -30.57 -2.34
CA LYS A 132 17.21 -29.14 -2.32
C LYS A 132 16.87 -28.51 -0.98
N ASP A 133 17.87 -28.08 -0.20
CA ASP A 133 17.65 -27.44 1.11
C ASP A 133 16.73 -28.25 2.07
N MET A 134 16.74 -29.59 1.96
CA MET A 134 15.94 -30.50 2.77
C MET A 134 16.86 -31.35 3.66
N GLU A 135 16.48 -31.55 4.92
CA GLU A 135 17.17 -32.48 5.82
C GLU A 135 16.19 -33.21 6.75
N PRO A 136 16.50 -34.44 7.17
CA PRO A 136 15.75 -35.10 8.22
C PRO A 136 16.06 -34.50 9.59
N LEU A 137 15.04 -34.42 10.43
CA LEU A 137 15.15 -34.13 11.86
C LEU A 137 14.20 -35.06 12.60
N SER A 138 14.48 -35.38 13.86
CA SER A 138 13.59 -36.18 14.69
C SER A 138 13.30 -35.52 16.04
N TYR A 139 12.23 -35.97 16.68
CA TYR A 139 11.93 -35.67 18.07
C TYR A 139 11.42 -36.94 18.77
N PRO A 140 11.94 -37.29 19.96
CA PRO A 140 13.18 -36.75 20.52
C PRO A 140 14.40 -37.12 19.65
N GLU A 141 15.56 -36.53 19.90
CA GLU A 141 16.75 -36.66 19.01
C GLU A 141 17.23 -38.10 18.79
N ASN A 142 16.85 -39.05 19.67
CA ASN A 142 17.19 -40.47 19.56
C ASN A 142 16.25 -41.26 18.64
N VAL A 143 15.17 -40.67 18.14
CA VAL A 143 14.30 -41.29 17.12
C VAL A 143 15.06 -41.39 15.81
N THR A 144 15.10 -42.59 15.24
CA THR A 144 15.77 -42.81 13.94
C THR A 144 14.88 -42.26 12.83
N THR A 145 15.47 -41.42 11.98
CA THR A 145 14.80 -40.79 10.83
C THR A 145 15.77 -40.72 9.66
N ASN A 146 15.24 -40.78 8.45
CA ASN A 146 15.99 -40.43 7.24
C ASN A 146 15.05 -39.87 6.18
N PHE A 147 15.53 -38.88 5.43
CA PHE A 147 14.83 -38.35 4.26
C PHE A 147 15.71 -38.51 3.02
N GLU A 148 15.19 -39.15 1.99
CA GLU A 148 15.91 -39.40 0.73
C GLU A 148 14.99 -39.23 -0.49
N ILE A 149 15.57 -38.95 -1.66
CA ILE A 149 14.86 -39.10 -2.94
C ILE A 149 15.12 -40.51 -3.47
N THR A 150 14.06 -41.20 -3.88
CA THR A 150 14.15 -42.59 -4.35
C THR A 150 13.17 -42.87 -5.47
N SER A 151 13.27 -44.04 -6.11
CA SER A 151 12.29 -44.49 -7.10
C SER A 151 10.92 -44.72 -6.44
N THR A 152 9.88 -44.29 -7.13
CA THR A 152 8.50 -44.41 -6.64
C THR A 152 8.06 -45.87 -6.44
N PRO A 153 7.30 -46.20 -5.37
CA PRO A 153 6.70 -47.53 -5.22
C PRO A 153 5.64 -47.82 -6.29
N GLU A 154 4.96 -46.78 -6.79
CA GLU A 154 3.95 -46.83 -7.84
C GLU A 154 3.96 -45.49 -8.59
N LEU A 155 4.06 -45.52 -9.93
CA LEU A 155 4.15 -44.28 -10.72
C LEU A 155 2.84 -43.47 -10.65
N LEU A 156 2.91 -42.24 -10.13
CA LEU A 156 1.82 -41.27 -10.15
C LEU A 156 2.05 -40.21 -11.25
N PHE A 157 3.02 -39.30 -11.05
CA PHE A 157 3.40 -38.29 -12.05
C PHE A 157 4.87 -38.39 -12.46
N HIS A 158 5.78 -38.59 -11.51
CA HIS A 158 7.23 -38.58 -11.71
C HIS A 158 7.88 -39.90 -11.26
N PRO A 159 9.06 -40.25 -11.81
CA PRO A 159 9.74 -41.50 -11.47
C PRO A 159 10.44 -41.49 -10.11
N LEU A 160 10.70 -40.30 -9.55
CA LEU A 160 11.31 -40.12 -8.23
C LEU A 160 10.33 -39.47 -7.26
N VAL A 161 10.50 -39.76 -5.97
CA VAL A 161 9.66 -39.24 -4.88
C VAL A 161 10.50 -39.01 -3.62
N GLY A 162 9.99 -38.17 -2.73
CA GLY A 162 10.56 -37.97 -1.41
C GLY A 162 10.14 -39.11 -0.50
N LYS A 163 11.08 -39.70 0.23
CA LYS A 163 10.84 -40.80 1.17
C LYS A 163 11.31 -40.41 2.55
N LEU A 164 10.39 -40.40 3.51
CA LEU A 164 10.66 -40.18 4.91
C LEU A 164 10.55 -41.51 5.68
N LYS A 165 11.68 -42.03 6.14
CA LYS A 165 11.75 -43.19 7.05
C LYS A 165 11.64 -42.73 8.50
N TYR A 166 10.97 -43.52 9.32
CA TYR A 166 10.80 -43.24 10.73
C TYR A 166 10.84 -44.52 11.56
N ASP A 167 11.30 -44.40 12.80
CA ASP A 167 11.24 -45.46 13.80
C ASP A 167 10.80 -44.87 15.14
N PHE A 168 9.53 -45.08 15.49
CA PHE A 168 8.93 -44.62 16.74
C PHE A 168 8.92 -45.69 17.82
N SER A 169 9.72 -46.75 17.71
CA SER A 169 9.80 -47.83 18.71
C SER A 169 10.49 -47.43 20.03
N GLY A 170 10.82 -46.14 20.23
CA GLY A 170 11.38 -45.63 21.46
C GLY A 170 10.37 -45.50 22.61
N ASP A 171 10.86 -45.15 23.80
CA ASP A 171 10.04 -45.09 25.03
C ASP A 171 9.30 -43.74 25.23
N ALA A 172 9.44 -42.80 24.29
CA ALA A 172 8.89 -41.44 24.44
C ALA A 172 7.41 -41.39 24.07
N SER A 173 6.60 -40.67 24.85
CA SER A 173 5.14 -40.54 24.64
C SER A 173 4.75 -39.75 23.40
N THR A 174 5.69 -39.07 22.74
CA THR A 174 5.49 -38.40 21.46
C THR A 174 6.76 -38.50 20.65
N GLN A 175 6.65 -39.06 19.46
CA GLN A 175 7.78 -39.26 18.56
C GLN A 175 7.42 -38.71 17.17
N ALA A 176 8.36 -38.02 16.54
CA ALA A 176 8.14 -37.37 15.26
C ALA A 176 9.36 -37.45 14.35
N SER A 177 9.10 -37.54 13.05
CA SER A 177 10.08 -37.58 11.97
C SER A 177 9.74 -36.45 11.00
N TYR A 178 10.69 -35.56 10.77
CA TYR A 178 10.49 -34.32 10.01
C TYR A 178 11.34 -34.32 8.74
N THR A 179 10.74 -33.88 7.63
CA THR A 179 11.47 -33.27 6.52
C THR A 179 11.51 -31.77 6.75
N VAL A 180 12.71 -31.21 6.98
CA VAL A 180 12.93 -29.80 7.27
C VAL A 180 13.39 -29.07 6.02
N PHE A 181 12.70 -28.00 5.64
CA PHE A 181 13.12 -27.08 4.58
C PHE A 181 14.00 -25.96 5.18
N LYS A 182 15.32 -26.06 5.06
CA LYS A 182 16.30 -25.15 5.71
C LYS A 182 16.04 -23.68 5.45
N LYS A 183 15.81 -23.34 4.18
CA LYS A 183 15.49 -21.98 3.73
C LYS A 183 13.98 -21.70 3.71
N GLY A 184 13.15 -22.67 4.07
CA GLY A 184 11.72 -22.67 3.84
C GLY A 184 11.35 -22.89 2.37
N ARG A 185 10.07 -23.15 2.11
CA ARG A 185 9.44 -22.99 0.80
C ARG A 185 8.47 -21.82 0.89
N CYS A 186 8.77 -20.74 0.20
CA CYS A 186 7.90 -19.56 0.16
C CYS A 186 6.61 -19.91 -0.58
N LEU A 187 5.47 -19.66 0.06
CA LEU A 187 4.17 -19.88 -0.56
C LEU A 187 3.82 -18.69 -1.46
N PRO A 188 3.19 -18.90 -2.63
CA PRO A 188 2.61 -17.82 -3.41
C PRO A 188 1.70 -16.94 -2.55
N GLU A 189 1.68 -15.63 -2.84
CA GLU A 189 0.85 -14.68 -2.10
C GLU A 189 -0.63 -15.09 -2.19
N GLY A 190 -1.34 -15.02 -1.05
CA GLY A 190 -2.76 -15.39 -1.00
C GLY A 190 -3.03 -16.90 -0.98
N THR A 191 -2.01 -17.75 -0.81
CA THR A 191 -2.21 -19.20 -0.62
C THR A 191 -3.19 -19.48 0.52
N SER A 192 -4.27 -20.20 0.19
CA SER A 192 -5.35 -20.56 1.10
C SER A 192 -5.30 -22.03 1.53
N LYS A 193 -4.66 -22.90 0.73
CA LYS A 193 -4.47 -24.31 1.06
C LYS A 193 -3.13 -24.84 0.56
N LEU A 194 -2.67 -25.91 1.18
CA LEU A 194 -1.64 -26.80 0.64
C LEU A 194 -2.25 -28.14 0.28
N GLY A 195 -1.76 -28.76 -0.79
CA GLY A 195 -2.04 -30.15 -1.17
C GLY A 195 -0.75 -30.94 -1.24
N LEU A 196 -0.78 -32.20 -0.85
CA LEU A 196 0.37 -33.09 -0.93
C LEU A 196 -0.08 -34.49 -1.36
N TRP A 197 0.57 -35.07 -2.37
CA TRP A 197 0.36 -36.47 -2.71
C TRP A 197 1.17 -37.35 -1.78
N VAL A 198 0.48 -38.32 -1.17
CA VAL A 198 1.03 -39.19 -0.13
C VAL A 198 0.70 -40.64 -0.43
N TYR A 199 1.73 -41.49 -0.46
CA TYR A 199 1.55 -42.93 -0.62
C TYR A 199 1.34 -43.58 0.76
N GLY A 200 0.15 -44.11 0.99
CA GLY A 200 -0.29 -44.51 2.34
C GLY A 200 0.21 -45.88 2.83
N ASN A 201 0.68 -46.77 1.93
CA ASN A 201 1.21 -48.10 2.27
C ASN A 201 2.61 -48.01 2.92
N GLY A 202 2.65 -47.46 4.13
CA GLY A 202 3.85 -47.27 4.95
C GLY A 202 3.77 -46.14 5.99
N GLY A 203 2.63 -45.43 6.08
CA GLY A 203 2.39 -44.40 7.10
C GLY A 203 1.72 -44.87 8.39
N ASN A 204 1.42 -46.17 8.51
CA ASN A 204 0.92 -46.89 9.69
C ASN A 204 -0.18 -46.19 10.53
N GLY A 205 -1.03 -45.37 9.90
CA GLY A 205 -2.10 -44.64 10.60
C GLY A 205 -1.63 -43.44 11.43
N HIS A 206 -0.35 -43.04 11.33
CA HIS A 206 0.19 -41.89 12.05
C HIS A 206 -0.36 -40.54 11.55
N TRP A 207 -0.13 -39.49 12.34
CA TRP A 207 -0.60 -38.15 12.04
C TRP A 207 0.41 -37.41 11.14
N LEU A 208 -0.03 -37.07 9.93
CA LEU A 208 0.74 -36.27 8.96
C LEU A 208 0.42 -34.78 9.09
N ARG A 209 1.47 -33.97 9.20
CA ARG A 209 1.39 -32.55 9.54
C ARG A 209 2.36 -31.70 8.73
N ALA A 210 2.09 -30.40 8.73
CA ALA A 210 2.98 -29.38 8.20
C ALA A 210 3.17 -28.24 9.21
N LEU A 211 4.28 -27.53 9.12
CA LEU A 211 4.56 -26.31 9.88
C LEU A 211 4.83 -25.17 8.90
N VAL A 212 4.02 -24.11 8.97
CA VAL A 212 4.27 -22.86 8.25
C VAL A 212 4.64 -21.75 9.22
N VAL A 213 5.42 -20.77 8.74
CA VAL A 213 5.88 -19.62 9.52
C VAL A 213 5.69 -18.35 8.71
N ASP A 214 5.12 -17.33 9.33
CA ASP A 214 4.85 -16.03 8.70
C ASP A 214 6.04 -15.06 8.81
N ASN A 215 5.92 -13.86 8.22
CA ASN A 215 7.01 -12.87 8.19
C ASN A 215 7.39 -12.30 9.57
N THR A 216 6.56 -12.50 10.61
CA THR A 216 6.81 -12.08 11.99
C THR A 216 7.45 -13.18 12.83
N GLY A 217 7.58 -14.39 12.28
CA GLY A 217 8.02 -15.58 12.99
C GLY A 217 6.88 -16.32 13.69
N LYS A 218 5.61 -15.98 13.43
CA LYS A 218 4.47 -16.72 13.98
C LYS A 218 4.34 -18.07 13.30
N GLU A 219 4.31 -19.13 14.11
CA GLU A 219 4.18 -20.52 13.67
C GLU A 219 2.72 -20.96 13.59
N ALA A 220 2.37 -21.73 12.56
CA ALA A 220 1.10 -22.43 12.47
C ALA A 220 1.31 -23.91 12.09
N TYR A 221 0.75 -24.80 12.92
CA TYR A 221 0.87 -26.24 12.78
C TYR A 221 -0.38 -26.82 12.12
N LEU A 222 -0.24 -27.29 10.89
CA LEU A 222 -1.33 -27.74 10.03
C LEU A 222 -1.47 -29.26 10.08
N THR A 223 -2.71 -29.75 10.00
CA THR A 223 -3.00 -31.17 9.85
C THR A 223 -3.29 -31.46 8.39
N LEU A 224 -2.46 -32.29 7.75
CA LEU A 224 -2.70 -32.79 6.40
C LEU A 224 -3.59 -34.04 6.44
N ALA A 225 -3.29 -34.98 7.35
CA ALA A 225 -4.13 -36.14 7.61
C ALA A 225 -3.98 -36.58 9.07
N ARG A 226 -5.11 -36.78 9.77
CA ARG A 226 -5.09 -37.29 11.15
C ARG A 226 -4.56 -38.70 11.26
N ASN A 227 -4.85 -39.53 10.26
CA ASN A 227 -4.40 -40.90 10.15
C ASN A 227 -4.06 -41.17 8.69
N VAL A 228 -2.85 -41.68 8.44
CA VAL A 228 -2.46 -42.20 7.13
C VAL A 228 -2.90 -43.67 7.03
N ASP A 229 -4.18 -43.89 6.71
CA ASP A 229 -4.86 -45.20 6.79
C ASP A 229 -5.36 -45.76 5.43
N TRP A 230 -4.85 -45.20 4.33
CA TRP A 230 -5.18 -45.64 2.97
C TRP A 230 -4.05 -46.41 2.31
N SER A 231 -4.39 -47.11 1.22
CA SER A 231 -3.43 -47.75 0.32
C SER A 231 -3.30 -46.95 -0.97
N GLY A 232 -2.09 -46.95 -1.56
CA GLY A 232 -1.81 -46.20 -2.78
C GLY A 232 -1.62 -44.70 -2.56
N TRP A 233 -1.62 -43.94 -3.67
CA TRP A 233 -1.51 -42.48 -3.66
C TRP A 233 -2.84 -41.81 -3.33
N LYS A 234 -2.79 -40.79 -2.47
CA LYS A 234 -3.92 -39.91 -2.16
C LYS A 234 -3.42 -38.48 -1.98
N GLU A 235 -4.12 -37.51 -2.54
CA GLU A 235 -3.89 -36.10 -2.25
C GLU A 235 -4.55 -35.75 -0.92
N VAL A 236 -3.78 -35.14 -0.02
CA VAL A 236 -4.26 -34.61 1.25
C VAL A 236 -4.11 -33.10 1.26
N GLU A 237 -5.14 -32.40 1.73
CA GLU A 237 -5.18 -30.93 1.77
C GLU A 237 -5.22 -30.40 3.20
N CYS A 238 -4.68 -29.20 3.41
CA CYS A 238 -4.89 -28.43 4.63
C CYS A 238 -5.05 -26.94 4.33
N GLU A 239 -5.84 -26.24 5.14
CA GLU A 239 -6.06 -24.80 5.02
C GLU A 239 -4.92 -23.99 5.69
N ILE A 240 -4.57 -22.87 5.08
CA ILE A 240 -3.66 -21.87 5.66
C ILE A 240 -4.49 -20.88 6.48
N PRO A 241 -4.16 -20.63 7.76
CA PRO A 241 -4.86 -19.62 8.56
C PRO A 241 -4.75 -18.23 7.92
N SER A 242 -5.90 -17.55 7.81
CA SER A 242 -5.98 -16.24 7.15
C SER A 242 -5.32 -15.09 7.94
N ASP A 243 -4.91 -15.33 9.18
CA ASP A 243 -4.29 -14.35 10.08
C ASP A 243 -2.75 -14.40 10.09
N LEU A 244 -2.14 -15.15 9.17
CA LEU A 244 -0.69 -15.17 8.94
C LEU A 244 -0.26 -14.02 8.01
N LYS A 245 0.83 -13.34 8.36
CA LYS A 245 1.36 -12.23 7.56
C LYS A 245 2.31 -12.70 6.45
N GLN A 246 2.04 -12.29 5.22
CA GLN A 246 2.85 -12.65 4.05
C GLN A 246 4.26 -12.01 4.09
N PRO A 247 5.30 -12.65 3.54
CA PRO A 247 5.28 -14.00 2.97
C PRO A 247 5.20 -15.11 4.03
N VAL A 248 4.43 -16.15 3.74
CA VAL A 248 4.37 -17.38 4.56
C VAL A 248 5.29 -18.44 3.97
N ASN A 249 6.06 -19.12 4.82
CA ASN A 249 7.00 -20.15 4.42
C ASN A 249 6.66 -21.50 5.06
N LEU A 250 6.57 -22.56 4.25
CA LEU A 250 6.56 -23.93 4.76
C LEU A 250 7.95 -24.29 5.28
N ARG A 251 8.02 -24.77 6.53
CA ARG A 251 9.25 -25.15 7.22
C ARG A 251 9.40 -26.64 7.39
N ARG A 252 8.32 -27.37 7.63
CA ARG A 252 8.36 -28.82 7.86
C ARG A 252 7.16 -29.53 7.27
N ILE A 253 7.38 -30.73 6.76
CA ILE A 253 6.36 -31.78 6.61
C ILE A 253 6.81 -32.91 7.53
N TYR A 254 5.91 -33.48 8.33
CA TYR A 254 6.32 -34.43 9.35
C TYR A 254 5.22 -35.40 9.76
N LEU A 255 5.66 -36.59 10.14
CA LEU A 255 4.84 -37.62 10.75
C LEU A 255 5.04 -37.57 12.27
N VAL A 256 3.97 -37.72 13.04
CA VAL A 256 4.01 -37.77 14.49
C VAL A 256 3.08 -38.85 15.03
N GLU A 257 3.53 -39.54 16.07
CA GLU A 257 2.74 -40.49 16.85
C GLU A 257 2.76 -40.09 18.34
N THR A 258 1.60 -40.19 18.98
CA THR A 258 1.38 -39.82 20.40
C THR A 258 0.74 -40.96 21.20
N GLU A 259 0.31 -42.04 20.55
CA GLU A 259 -0.32 -43.20 21.16
C GLU A 259 0.69 -44.36 21.22
N ALA A 260 1.02 -44.79 22.43
CA ALA A 260 2.09 -45.76 22.67
C ALA A 260 1.83 -47.13 22.04
N ASP A 261 0.57 -47.54 21.86
CA ASP A 261 0.17 -48.81 21.25
C ASP A 261 0.21 -48.78 19.70
N LYS A 262 0.40 -47.60 19.11
CA LYS A 262 0.57 -47.41 17.67
C LYS A 262 2.01 -47.10 17.26
N MET A 263 2.93 -47.04 18.22
CA MET A 263 4.34 -46.76 17.96
C MET A 263 4.99 -47.93 17.21
N ASP A 264 5.39 -47.66 15.97
CA ASP A 264 6.07 -48.61 15.11
C ASP A 264 7.09 -47.89 14.20
N SER A 265 7.62 -48.61 13.22
CA SER A 265 8.55 -48.07 12.23
C SER A 265 8.06 -48.32 10.82
N GLY A 266 8.45 -47.44 9.92
CA GLY A 266 7.92 -47.45 8.56
C GLY A 266 8.53 -46.36 7.69
N GLU A 267 7.84 -46.11 6.59
CA GLU A 267 8.28 -45.17 5.58
C GLU A 267 7.10 -44.60 4.81
N ILE A 268 7.10 -43.30 4.60
CA ILE A 268 6.06 -42.60 3.86
C ILE A 268 6.67 -41.88 2.67
N TYR A 269 5.91 -41.80 1.58
CA TYR A 269 6.36 -41.19 0.34
C TYR A 269 5.54 -39.95 0.01
N PHE A 270 6.22 -38.92 -0.49
CA PHE A 270 5.69 -37.62 -0.82
C PHE A 270 5.97 -37.28 -2.27
N GLU A 271 4.97 -36.75 -2.97
CA GLU A 271 5.10 -36.23 -4.32
C GLU A 271 4.26 -34.94 -4.46
N SER A 272 4.66 -34.05 -5.36
CA SER A 272 3.87 -32.90 -5.82
C SER A 272 3.16 -32.10 -4.72
N LEU A 273 3.94 -31.52 -3.81
CA LEU A 273 3.43 -30.52 -2.86
C LEU A 273 2.97 -29.28 -3.63
N SER A 274 1.70 -28.94 -3.47
CA SER A 274 1.04 -27.85 -4.19
C SER A 274 0.53 -26.77 -3.25
N ALA A 275 0.57 -25.52 -3.71
CA ALA A 275 -0.10 -24.38 -3.08
C ALA A 275 -1.30 -23.95 -3.92
N PHE A 276 -2.41 -23.66 -3.25
CA PHE A 276 -3.67 -23.22 -3.85
C PHE A 276 -3.94 -21.75 -3.51
N TYR A 277 -4.03 -20.89 -4.51
CA TYR A 277 -4.12 -19.44 -4.36
C TYR A 277 -5.06 -18.81 -5.41
N PRO A 278 -5.51 -17.56 -5.22
CA PRO A 278 -6.28 -16.83 -6.23
C PRO A 278 -5.57 -16.84 -7.59
N PRO A 279 -6.29 -17.05 -8.71
CA PRO A 279 -5.72 -16.83 -10.03
C PRO A 279 -5.22 -15.38 -10.18
N GLU A 280 -4.20 -15.20 -11.01
CA GLU A 280 -3.66 -13.87 -11.29
C GLU A 280 -4.73 -12.97 -11.90
N TYR A 281 -4.76 -11.72 -11.44
CA TYR A 281 -5.60 -10.68 -12.03
C TYR A 281 -4.99 -10.23 -13.36
N ASP A 282 -5.82 -10.06 -14.38
CA ASP A 282 -5.39 -9.43 -15.62
C ASP A 282 -5.30 -7.91 -15.43
N TYR A 283 -4.12 -7.43 -15.05
CA TYR A 283 -3.85 -6.02 -14.84
C TYR A 283 -3.92 -5.19 -16.12
N SER A 284 -3.89 -5.80 -17.31
CA SER A 284 -4.08 -5.07 -18.57
C SER A 284 -5.50 -4.46 -18.65
N LEU A 285 -6.47 -5.08 -17.96
CA LEU A 285 -7.85 -4.60 -17.91
C LEU A 285 -8.02 -3.32 -17.09
N LEU A 286 -7.03 -2.88 -16.30
CA LEU A 286 -7.07 -1.56 -15.66
C LEU A 286 -7.06 -0.40 -16.67
N SER A 287 -6.54 -0.67 -17.87
CA SER A 287 -6.56 0.29 -18.99
C SER A 287 -7.89 0.32 -19.73
N LEU A 288 -8.81 -0.61 -19.47
CA LEU A 288 -10.17 -0.52 -19.97
C LEU A 288 -10.82 0.70 -19.33
N GLU A 289 -11.14 1.69 -20.17
CA GLU A 289 -12.10 2.75 -19.88
C GLU A 289 -12.08 3.26 -18.43
N THR A 290 -10.91 3.64 -17.89
CA THR A 290 -10.88 4.56 -16.76
C THR A 290 -11.04 5.95 -17.34
N SER A 291 -12.30 6.39 -17.46
CA SER A 291 -12.61 7.75 -17.92
C SER A 291 -12.57 8.66 -16.71
N ILE A 292 -11.53 9.47 -16.64
CA ILE A 292 -11.42 10.60 -15.73
C ILE A 292 -11.78 11.84 -16.53
N LYS A 293 -12.67 12.67 -16.00
CA LYS A 293 -12.98 13.94 -16.64
C LYS A 293 -11.73 14.82 -16.58
N GLU A 294 -11.26 15.31 -17.73
CA GLU A 294 -10.16 16.26 -17.77
C GLU A 294 -10.46 17.43 -16.85
N TYR A 295 -9.51 17.72 -15.96
CA TYR A 295 -9.61 18.80 -14.99
C TYR A 295 -8.29 19.55 -14.97
N GLU A 296 -8.32 20.80 -15.44
CA GLU A 296 -7.23 21.73 -15.23
C GLU A 296 -7.45 22.44 -13.89
N ASP A 297 -6.46 22.35 -13.01
CA ASP A 297 -6.51 23.07 -11.75
C ASP A 297 -6.45 24.59 -12.01
N PRO A 298 -7.49 25.36 -11.64
CA PRO A 298 -7.51 26.80 -11.88
C PRO A 298 -6.42 27.56 -11.11
N LYS A 299 -5.74 26.93 -10.16
CA LYS A 299 -4.58 27.50 -9.47
C LYS A 299 -3.25 27.32 -10.21
N ASN A 300 -3.19 26.45 -11.23
CA ASN A 300 -2.01 26.27 -12.06
C ASN A 300 -1.90 27.36 -13.12
N VAL A 301 -1.62 28.59 -12.69
CA VAL A 301 -1.62 29.79 -13.54
C VAL A 301 -0.43 30.68 -13.21
N ASP A 302 0.08 31.39 -14.23
CA ASP A 302 1.04 32.47 -14.00
C ASP A 302 0.34 33.71 -13.46
N VAL A 303 1.02 34.44 -12.58
CA VAL A 303 0.54 35.70 -12.04
C VAL A 303 1.61 36.76 -12.26
N ASP A 304 1.34 37.70 -13.16
CA ASP A 304 2.20 38.87 -13.38
C ASP A 304 2.12 39.83 -12.19
N LEU A 305 3.23 39.96 -11.47
CA LEU A 305 3.33 40.79 -10.27
C LEU A 305 3.68 42.26 -10.56
N GLU A 306 4.00 42.62 -11.81
CA GLU A 306 4.45 43.98 -12.15
C GLU A 306 3.36 45.06 -11.95
N LYS A 307 2.09 44.66 -11.81
CA LYS A 307 0.95 45.58 -11.77
C LYS A 307 0.30 45.76 -10.40
N ASP A 308 0.65 44.96 -9.40
CA ASP A 308 -0.12 44.91 -8.15
C ASP A 308 0.71 44.35 -6.99
N ILE A 309 1.58 45.19 -6.43
CA ILE A 309 2.44 44.84 -5.29
C ILE A 309 1.68 45.17 -4.00
N SER A 310 0.83 44.25 -3.55
CA SER A 310 0.33 44.28 -2.18
C SER A 310 1.46 43.91 -1.20
N ARG A 311 1.35 44.32 0.06
CA ARG A 311 2.36 43.96 1.09
C ARG A 311 2.39 42.46 1.40
N ASP A 312 1.32 41.75 1.06
CA ASP A 312 1.12 40.33 1.37
C ASP A 312 1.35 39.44 0.15
N THR A 313 2.04 39.96 -0.86
CA THR A 313 2.43 39.23 -2.06
C THR A 313 3.87 38.72 -1.93
N PHE A 314 4.07 37.42 -2.18
CA PHE A 314 5.41 36.82 -2.25
C PHE A 314 5.42 35.58 -3.15
N ARG A 315 6.62 35.21 -3.61
CA ARG A 315 6.87 33.98 -4.37
C ARG A 315 7.83 33.07 -3.64
N PHE A 316 7.65 31.77 -3.77
CA PHE A 316 8.62 30.79 -3.29
C PHE A 316 8.72 29.64 -4.27
N ASN A 317 9.91 29.03 -4.33
CA ASN A 317 10.10 27.81 -5.09
C ASN A 317 10.15 26.61 -4.15
N VAL A 318 9.53 25.52 -4.57
CA VAL A 318 9.61 24.24 -3.88
C VAL A 318 10.33 23.24 -4.78
N PHE A 319 11.40 22.65 -4.26
CA PHE A 319 12.24 21.67 -4.93
C PHE A 319 12.16 20.33 -4.18
N GLY A 320 12.34 19.22 -4.90
CA GLY A 320 12.48 17.90 -4.29
C GLY A 320 13.87 17.67 -3.69
N ASP A 321 14.40 16.45 -3.85
CA ASP A 321 15.72 16.09 -3.35
C ASP A 321 16.84 16.92 -4.00
N ALA A 322 17.64 17.61 -3.18
CA ALA A 322 18.81 18.38 -3.65
C ALA A 322 20.09 17.52 -3.69
N LEU A 323 20.18 16.50 -2.83
CA LEU A 323 21.27 15.52 -2.76
C LEU A 323 22.68 16.13 -2.75
N ILE A 324 22.86 17.27 -2.09
CA ILE A 324 24.16 17.95 -2.00
C ILE A 324 25.18 17.03 -1.29
N ASP A 325 26.42 17.03 -1.77
CA ASP A 325 27.52 16.23 -1.24
C ASP A 325 28.77 17.12 -1.03
N ILE A 326 29.70 16.68 -0.17
CA ILE A 326 30.99 17.34 0.07
C ILE A 326 31.96 17.21 -1.11
N ASN A 327 31.78 16.17 -1.92
CA ASN A 327 32.70 15.86 -3.00
C ASN A 327 32.46 16.79 -4.18
N TYR A 328 33.41 17.71 -4.38
CA TYR A 328 33.43 18.71 -5.44
C TYR A 328 33.52 18.04 -6.82
N ASN A 329 32.39 17.61 -7.37
CA ASN A 329 32.26 17.20 -8.76
C ASN A 329 31.40 18.20 -9.54
N SER A 330 31.58 18.23 -10.87
CA SER A 330 30.90 19.19 -11.74
C SER A 330 29.38 19.02 -11.77
N GLU A 331 28.89 17.81 -11.51
CA GLU A 331 27.46 17.46 -11.54
C GLU A 331 26.69 18.13 -10.40
N TYR A 332 27.18 18.06 -9.16
CA TYR A 332 26.53 18.72 -8.02
C TYR A 332 26.51 20.24 -8.17
N TYR A 333 27.60 20.81 -8.70
CA TYR A 333 27.67 22.25 -8.95
C TYR A 333 26.64 22.70 -10.01
N GLU A 334 26.45 21.91 -11.07
CA GLU A 334 25.42 22.17 -12.08
C GLU A 334 24.02 22.16 -11.47
N HIS A 335 23.68 21.16 -10.65
CA HIS A 335 22.38 21.11 -9.97
C HIS A 335 22.15 22.33 -9.07
N ILE A 336 23.15 22.71 -8.29
CA ILE A 336 23.09 23.90 -7.41
C ILE A 336 22.89 25.19 -8.23
N LEU A 337 23.58 25.33 -9.37
CA LEU A 337 23.39 26.46 -10.26
C LEU A 337 21.99 26.49 -10.86
N LYS A 338 21.43 25.35 -11.29
CA LYS A 338 20.06 25.25 -11.81
C LYS A 338 19.02 25.68 -10.77
N LEU A 339 19.18 25.23 -9.53
CA LEU A 339 18.32 25.66 -8.41
C LEU A 339 18.38 27.17 -8.21
N TYR A 340 19.59 27.74 -8.19
CA TYR A 340 19.77 29.17 -8.03
C TYR A 340 19.20 29.98 -9.21
N CYS A 341 19.52 29.61 -10.45
CA CYS A 341 19.04 30.28 -11.65
C CYS A 341 17.51 30.26 -11.73
N SER A 342 16.88 29.15 -11.33
CA SER A 342 15.43 29.04 -11.19
C SER A 342 14.86 30.06 -10.18
N SER A 343 15.52 30.22 -9.03
CA SER A 343 15.10 31.20 -8.02
C SER A 343 15.14 32.65 -8.52
N ILE A 344 16.15 32.99 -9.33
CA ILE A 344 16.30 34.32 -9.92
C ILE A 344 15.27 34.55 -11.03
N ARG A 345 15.10 33.55 -11.91
CA ARG A 345 14.11 33.59 -13.01
C ARG A 345 12.70 33.84 -12.51
N ASP A 346 12.34 33.22 -11.38
CA ASP A 346 11.00 33.33 -10.82
C ASP A 346 10.82 34.52 -9.87
N ASN A 347 11.90 35.24 -9.58
CA ASN A 347 11.95 36.26 -8.54
C ASN A 347 11.44 35.73 -7.18
N ALA A 348 11.87 34.52 -6.80
CA ALA A 348 11.45 33.89 -5.57
C ALA A 348 12.01 34.64 -4.34
N ASP A 349 11.19 34.83 -3.31
CA ASP A 349 11.58 35.42 -2.03
C ASP A 349 12.40 34.44 -1.19
N PHE A 350 12.08 33.14 -1.25
CA PHE A 350 12.77 32.08 -0.53
C PHE A 350 12.57 30.71 -1.22
N LEU A 351 13.36 29.72 -0.79
CA LEU A 351 13.39 28.37 -1.34
C LEU A 351 13.00 27.32 -0.28
N VAL A 352 12.16 26.38 -0.66
CA VAL A 352 11.71 25.24 0.15
C VAL A 352 12.23 23.95 -0.48
N PHE A 353 12.73 23.02 0.34
CA PHE A 353 13.20 21.71 -0.12
C PHE A 353 12.42 20.58 0.56
N SER A 354 11.60 19.88 -0.22
CA SER A 354 10.68 18.84 0.21
C SER A 354 11.25 17.43 0.11
N GLY A 355 12.54 17.25 0.41
CA GLY A 355 13.21 15.99 0.15
C GLY A 355 14.53 15.86 0.88
N LYS A 356 15.33 14.87 0.46
CA LYS A 356 16.67 14.69 1.00
C LYS A 356 17.59 15.81 0.50
N PHE A 357 17.97 16.70 1.42
CA PHE A 357 18.79 17.86 1.08
C PHE A 357 20.26 17.50 0.83
N THR A 358 20.87 16.69 1.70
CA THR A 358 22.24 16.19 1.56
C THR A 358 22.24 14.66 1.49
N ASN A 359 23.07 14.09 0.60
CA ASN A 359 23.29 12.64 0.58
C ASN A 359 24.51 12.20 1.41
N SER A 360 25.29 13.16 1.91
CA SER A 360 26.51 12.90 2.66
C SER A 360 26.22 12.68 4.14
N SER A 361 26.89 11.69 4.73
CA SER A 361 26.97 11.50 6.19
C SER A 361 27.90 12.49 6.88
N ASP A 362 28.74 13.18 6.10
CA ASP A 362 29.88 13.93 6.61
C ASP A 362 29.56 15.42 6.81
N ILE A 363 28.41 15.88 6.30
CA ILE A 363 27.90 17.24 6.50
C ILE A 363 26.45 17.22 6.95
N SER A 364 26.12 18.11 7.89
CA SER A 364 24.74 18.38 8.24
C SER A 364 24.03 19.14 7.11
N THR A 365 22.70 19.09 7.11
CA THR A 365 21.87 19.89 6.19
C THR A 365 22.16 21.39 6.32
N GLU A 366 22.36 21.87 7.55
CA GLU A 366 22.71 23.27 7.83
C GLU A 366 24.08 23.64 7.24
N GLN A 367 25.08 22.77 7.41
CA GLN A 367 26.40 22.96 6.82
C GLN A 367 26.31 22.98 5.29
N ALA A 368 25.56 22.04 4.70
CA ALA A 368 25.34 21.97 3.26
C ALA A 368 24.70 23.27 2.72
N CYS A 369 23.68 23.81 3.39
CA CYS A 369 23.05 25.08 3.02
C CYS A 369 24.05 26.24 3.04
N ASN A 370 24.76 26.39 4.16
CA ASN A 370 25.71 27.49 4.37
C ASN A 370 26.90 27.45 3.41
N THR A 371 27.35 26.25 3.02
CA THR A 371 28.47 26.10 2.09
C THR A 371 28.01 26.30 0.65
N TRP A 372 26.93 25.66 0.23
CA TRP A 372 26.62 25.48 -1.19
C TRP A 372 25.58 26.43 -1.74
N LEU A 373 24.76 27.06 -0.90
CA LEU A 373 23.72 27.98 -1.37
C LEU A 373 23.82 29.37 -0.74
N SER A 374 24.88 29.66 0.02
CA SER A 374 25.10 30.99 0.61
C SER A 374 25.20 32.11 -0.44
N PHE A 375 25.66 31.79 -1.66
CA PHE A 375 25.70 32.75 -2.75
C PHE A 375 24.32 33.16 -3.26
N SER A 376 23.27 32.39 -2.93
CA SER A 376 21.91 32.69 -3.41
C SER A 376 21.37 34.00 -2.83
N GLN A 377 21.84 34.39 -1.64
CA GLN A 377 21.31 35.50 -0.83
C GLN A 377 19.80 35.39 -0.55
N LYS A 378 19.20 34.21 -0.79
CA LYS A 378 17.80 33.91 -0.51
C LYS A 378 17.70 33.02 0.74
N PRO A 379 16.70 33.21 1.61
CA PRO A 379 16.41 32.25 2.67
C PRO A 379 16.10 30.87 2.09
N ILE A 380 16.63 29.83 2.73
CA ILE A 380 16.49 28.44 2.31
C ILE A 380 15.97 27.63 3.48
N TYR A 381 14.93 26.85 3.23
CA TYR A 381 14.22 26.08 4.24
C TYR A 381 14.17 24.61 3.84
N PRO A 382 15.17 23.82 4.26
CA PRO A 382 15.18 22.37 4.10
C PRO A 382 14.59 21.67 5.32
N VAL A 383 14.11 20.45 5.16
CA VAL A 383 13.86 19.58 6.31
C VAL A 383 15.18 18.96 6.78
N ALA A 384 15.62 19.29 8.00
CA ALA A 384 16.96 18.96 8.49
C ALA A 384 16.95 17.75 9.44
N GLY A 385 16.92 16.52 8.91
CA GLY A 385 16.90 15.29 9.72
C GLY A 385 15.80 15.33 10.80
N GLU A 386 16.03 14.72 11.97
CA GLU A 386 15.00 14.53 13.03
C GLU A 386 14.47 15.82 13.71
N SER A 387 14.73 16.98 13.11
CA SER A 387 14.27 18.30 13.55
C SER A 387 12.91 18.67 12.95
N HIS A 388 12.24 19.60 13.63
CA HIS A 388 11.01 20.23 13.17
C HIS A 388 11.05 21.71 13.49
N TYR A 389 10.52 22.53 12.59
CA TYR A 389 10.45 23.98 12.79
C TYR A 389 9.38 24.58 11.88
N SER A 390 9.10 25.86 12.08
CA SER A 390 8.16 26.62 11.25
C SER A 390 8.67 28.03 11.05
N ILE A 391 8.21 28.65 9.97
CA ILE A 391 8.38 30.06 9.70
C ILE A 391 7.01 30.66 9.37
N GLU A 392 6.89 31.96 9.58
CA GLU A 392 5.74 32.75 9.18
C GLU A 392 6.17 33.71 8.08
N LYS A 393 5.38 33.81 7.02
CA LYS A 393 5.57 34.79 5.95
C LYS A 393 4.23 35.44 5.62
N SER A 394 4.12 36.71 5.96
CA SER A 394 2.83 37.41 6.02
C SER A 394 1.86 36.57 6.89
N ASP A 395 0.60 36.43 6.50
CA ASP A 395 -0.40 35.63 7.22
C ASP A 395 -0.40 34.15 6.80
N ASN A 396 0.78 33.55 6.56
CA ASN A 396 0.91 32.14 6.16
C ASN A 396 1.95 31.42 7.03
N VAL A 397 1.67 30.15 7.35
CA VAL A 397 2.53 29.30 8.18
C VAL A 397 3.16 28.21 7.33
N PHE A 398 4.48 28.07 7.42
CA PHE A 398 5.25 27.00 6.78
C PHE A 398 5.85 26.13 7.86
N THR A 399 5.53 24.83 7.87
CA THR A 399 5.97 23.86 8.87
C THR A 399 6.78 22.74 8.21
N PHE A 400 7.93 22.41 8.78
CA PHE A 400 8.89 21.46 8.24
C PHE A 400 9.02 20.29 9.21
N LEU A 401 8.81 19.06 8.73
CA LEU A 401 8.71 17.84 9.52
C LEU A 401 9.51 16.70 8.88
N ASP A 402 10.05 15.80 9.68
CA ASP A 402 10.80 14.63 9.21
C ASP A 402 10.01 13.33 9.40
N ILE A 403 9.92 12.54 8.32
CA ILE A 403 9.26 11.23 8.31
C ILE A 403 10.20 10.07 7.94
N THR A 404 11.50 10.31 7.82
CA THR A 404 12.51 9.35 7.31
C THR A 404 12.61 8.04 8.08
N LYS A 405 12.28 8.01 9.38
CA LYS A 405 12.28 6.76 10.16
C LYS A 405 10.96 5.99 10.08
N GLY A 406 10.05 6.42 9.22
CA GLY A 406 8.82 5.70 8.89
C GLY A 406 7.55 6.35 9.41
N GLY A 407 7.54 7.68 9.59
CA GLY A 407 6.44 8.47 10.16
C GLY A 407 6.93 9.50 11.17
N LEU A 408 6.06 10.44 11.56
CA LEU A 408 6.40 11.53 12.48
C LEU A 408 6.80 11.00 13.86
N ARG A 409 6.05 10.04 14.41
CA ARG A 409 6.24 9.45 15.74
C ARG A 409 7.51 8.61 15.82
N LEU A 410 7.78 7.80 14.81
CA LEU A 410 9.00 6.98 14.75
C LEU A 410 10.25 7.82 14.54
N THR A 411 10.12 8.96 13.86
CA THR A 411 11.22 9.89 13.62
C THR A 411 11.52 10.72 14.86
N ASN A 412 10.52 11.47 15.34
CA ASN A 412 10.59 12.24 16.57
C ASN A 412 9.16 12.51 17.10
N PRO A 413 8.73 11.91 18.23
CA PRO A 413 7.36 12.01 18.71
C PRO A 413 6.90 13.44 19.06
N HIS A 414 7.82 14.37 19.33
CA HIS A 414 7.46 15.78 19.59
C HIS A 414 6.91 16.49 18.35
N GLN A 415 7.15 15.97 17.15
CA GLN A 415 6.64 16.56 15.91
C GLN A 415 5.11 16.60 15.85
N TRP A 416 4.44 15.63 16.46
CA TRP A 416 2.97 15.60 16.54
C TRP A 416 2.43 16.76 17.37
N ILE A 417 2.99 16.95 18.56
CA ILE A 417 2.64 18.05 19.45
C ILE A 417 2.91 19.37 18.74
N TYR A 418 4.08 19.48 18.12
CA TYR A 418 4.47 20.67 17.40
C TYR A 418 3.52 21.01 16.25
N LEU A 419 3.18 20.04 15.39
CA LEU A 419 2.24 20.24 14.29
C LEU A 419 0.89 20.75 14.79
N GLN A 420 0.33 20.12 15.84
CA GLN A 420 -0.94 20.56 16.42
C GLN A 420 -0.87 22.00 16.94
N GLU A 421 0.21 22.37 17.64
CA GLU A 421 0.41 23.75 18.09
C GLU A 421 0.50 24.75 16.92
N GLN A 422 1.13 24.39 15.81
CA GLN A 422 1.22 25.27 14.63
C GLN A 422 -0.13 25.43 13.95
N LEU A 423 -0.90 24.35 13.80
CA LEU A 423 -2.27 24.43 13.28
C LEU A 423 -3.14 25.35 14.15
N GLU A 424 -3.05 25.25 15.47
CA GLU A 424 -3.80 26.14 16.39
C GLU A 424 -3.34 27.61 16.29
N LYS A 425 -2.03 27.85 16.17
CA LYS A 425 -1.46 29.21 16.05
C LYS A 425 -1.81 29.89 14.74
N ALA A 426 -1.93 29.13 13.66
CA ALA A 426 -2.23 29.65 12.32
C ALA A 426 -3.61 30.32 12.22
N ARG A 427 -4.59 29.99 13.09
CA ARG A 427 -5.87 30.74 13.21
C ARG A 427 -6.62 31.01 11.89
N GLY A 428 -6.55 30.09 10.94
CA GLY A 428 -7.18 30.17 9.62
C GLY A 428 -6.32 30.76 8.49
N SER A 429 -5.05 31.06 8.77
CA SER A 429 -4.02 31.26 7.76
C SER A 429 -3.84 30.04 6.86
N ASN A 430 -3.33 30.26 5.64
CA ASN A 430 -2.88 29.15 4.82
C ASN A 430 -1.69 28.45 5.49
N ILE A 431 -1.63 27.13 5.29
CA ILE A 431 -0.59 26.28 5.86
C ILE A 431 0.10 25.48 4.77
N PHE A 432 1.43 25.52 4.81
CA PHE A 432 2.32 24.75 3.95
C PHE A 432 3.14 23.81 4.83
N ILE A 433 2.98 22.50 4.64
CA ILE A 433 3.70 21.47 5.39
C ILE A 433 4.70 20.84 4.44
N THR A 434 5.94 20.72 4.86
CA THR A 434 7.01 20.10 4.08
C THR A 434 7.53 18.87 4.83
N VAL A 435 7.54 17.73 4.15
CA VAL A 435 8.19 16.49 4.62
C VAL A 435 9.32 16.10 3.68
N ASN A 436 10.26 15.28 4.15
CA ASN A 436 11.51 14.97 3.45
C ASN A 436 11.56 13.60 2.75
N SER A 437 10.41 12.96 2.56
CA SER A 437 10.31 11.68 1.88
C SER A 437 8.90 11.50 1.34
N ASP A 438 8.71 10.53 0.44
CA ASP A 438 7.40 10.12 -0.05
C ASP A 438 6.49 9.74 1.14
N LEU A 439 5.19 10.09 1.05
CA LEU A 439 4.19 9.79 2.08
C LEU A 439 3.94 8.28 2.28
N SER A 440 4.39 7.43 1.36
CA SER A 440 4.47 5.97 1.53
C SER A 440 5.52 5.55 2.56
N ALA A 441 6.42 6.45 2.98
CA ALA A 441 7.37 6.19 4.05
C ALA A 441 6.69 5.92 5.40
N PHE A 442 5.45 6.40 5.62
CA PHE A 442 4.68 6.05 6.81
C PHE A 442 4.46 4.53 6.90
N LYS A 443 5.16 3.88 7.85
CA LYS A 443 5.03 2.44 8.09
C LYS A 443 3.70 2.10 8.76
N ASP A 444 3.19 3.01 9.58
CA ASP A 444 1.89 2.92 10.24
C ASP A 444 0.85 3.67 9.41
N GLN A 445 -0.05 2.94 8.76
CA GLN A 445 -1.09 3.53 7.91
C GLN A 445 -2.12 4.33 8.71
N TYR A 446 -2.33 4.00 9.99
CA TYR A 446 -3.21 4.79 10.85
C TYR A 446 -2.56 6.12 11.25
N GLU A 447 -1.23 6.16 11.39
CA GLU A 447 -0.50 7.40 11.62
C GLU A 447 -0.57 8.32 10.39
N LYS A 448 -0.39 7.77 9.18
CA LYS A 448 -0.59 8.51 7.92
C LYS A 448 -2.02 9.05 7.84
N GLN A 449 -3.01 8.22 8.11
CA GLN A 449 -4.41 8.63 8.09
C GLN A 449 -4.69 9.74 9.10
N LEU A 450 -4.17 9.63 10.34
CA LEU A 450 -4.29 10.69 11.33
C LEU A 450 -3.67 12.00 10.85
N PHE A 451 -2.52 11.95 10.16
CA PHE A 451 -1.86 13.13 9.61
C PHE A 451 -2.76 13.81 8.56
N GLU A 452 -3.36 13.04 7.66
CA GLU A 452 -4.27 13.56 6.64
C GLU A 452 -5.58 14.10 7.25
N ASP A 453 -6.12 13.42 8.26
CA ASP A 453 -7.38 13.77 8.93
C ASP A 453 -7.27 15.11 9.68
N ILE A 454 -6.15 15.37 10.38
CA ILE A 454 -5.98 16.64 11.10
C ILE A 454 -5.86 17.84 10.15
N LEU A 455 -5.25 17.65 8.98
CA LEU A 455 -5.11 18.68 7.95
C LEU A 455 -6.43 18.94 7.25
N THR A 456 -7.18 17.88 6.94
CA THR A 456 -8.56 17.96 6.45
C THR A 456 -9.42 18.73 7.43
N LYS A 457 -9.37 18.37 8.72
CA LYS A 457 -10.12 19.07 9.76
C LYS A 457 -9.76 20.56 9.82
N TYR A 458 -8.48 20.89 9.71
CA TYR A 458 -8.04 22.29 9.69
C TYR A 458 -8.61 23.04 8.48
N LYS A 459 -8.48 22.45 7.28
CA LYS A 459 -9.04 22.95 6.00
C LYS A 459 -10.53 23.22 6.13
N GLU A 460 -11.30 22.27 6.66
CA GLU A 460 -12.76 22.39 6.78
C GLU A 460 -13.19 23.39 7.85
N THR A 461 -12.46 23.48 8.96
CA THR A 461 -12.81 24.37 10.07
C THR A 461 -12.56 25.83 9.73
N HIS A 462 -11.49 26.12 9.00
CA HIS A 462 -11.06 27.50 8.74
C HIS A 462 -11.22 27.96 7.29
N ASP A 463 -11.56 27.03 6.38
CA ASP A 463 -11.58 27.27 4.94
C ASP A 463 -10.25 27.74 4.32
N ALA A 464 -9.13 27.48 5.00
CA ALA A 464 -7.79 27.87 4.58
C ALA A 464 -7.25 27.05 3.39
N GLU A 465 -6.17 27.48 2.75
CA GLU A 465 -5.40 26.62 1.84
C GLU A 465 -4.43 25.74 2.63
N VAL A 466 -4.40 24.44 2.36
CA VAL A 466 -3.48 23.49 3.01
C VAL A 466 -2.72 22.71 1.95
N TRP A 467 -1.40 22.81 1.99
CA TRP A 467 -0.48 22.19 1.05
C TRP A 467 0.53 21.33 1.78
N VAL A 468 0.76 20.11 1.29
CA VAL A 468 1.76 19.19 1.81
C VAL A 468 2.77 18.90 0.71
N PHE A 469 4.00 19.38 0.86
CA PHE A 469 5.11 19.13 -0.04
C PHE A 469 5.91 17.93 0.42
N TYR A 470 6.21 17.03 -0.50
CA TYR A 470 7.07 15.87 -0.27
C TYR A 470 7.96 15.59 -1.49
N GLY A 471 8.90 14.67 -1.34
CA GLY A 471 9.96 14.41 -2.32
C GLY A 471 10.31 12.93 -2.33
N ASN A 472 11.53 12.58 -2.74
CA ASN A 472 11.90 11.18 -3.02
C ASN A 472 10.91 10.49 -3.99
N ILE A 473 10.63 11.17 -5.10
CA ILE A 473 9.81 10.66 -6.20
C ILE A 473 10.47 11.01 -7.55
N ASP A 474 10.02 10.35 -8.61
CA ASP A 474 10.62 10.48 -9.94
C ASP A 474 9.93 11.50 -10.85
N GLU A 475 8.69 11.90 -10.53
CA GLU A 475 7.87 12.82 -11.34
C GLU A 475 6.96 13.67 -10.45
N ILE A 476 6.53 14.85 -10.92
CA ILE A 476 5.59 15.68 -10.16
C ILE A 476 4.25 14.96 -9.98
N LYS A 477 3.77 14.93 -8.74
CA LYS A 477 2.44 14.41 -8.37
C LYS A 477 1.67 15.49 -7.64
N ILE A 478 0.48 15.83 -8.12
CA ILE A 478 -0.41 16.79 -7.47
C ILE A 478 -1.73 16.09 -7.22
N ASP A 479 -1.91 15.61 -6.00
CA ASP A 479 -3.14 14.97 -5.54
C ASP A 479 -3.91 15.89 -4.63
N ARG A 480 -5.25 15.77 -4.67
CA ARG A 480 -6.13 16.38 -3.68
C ARG A 480 -6.90 15.32 -2.92
N LYS A 481 -6.96 15.51 -1.60
CA LYS A 481 -7.72 14.66 -0.69
C LYS A 481 -8.44 15.56 0.30
N ASN A 482 -9.78 15.55 0.23
CA ASN A 482 -10.66 16.36 1.06
C ASN A 482 -10.24 17.85 1.15
N GLY A 483 -9.90 18.45 0.01
CA GLY A 483 -9.51 19.85 -0.11
C GLY A 483 -8.06 20.18 0.23
N VAL A 484 -7.27 19.21 0.74
CA VAL A 484 -5.83 19.37 1.01
C VAL A 484 -5.02 18.95 -0.22
N TYR A 485 -4.04 19.77 -0.60
CA TYR A 485 -3.09 19.45 -1.67
C TYR A 485 -1.94 18.60 -1.14
N TYR A 486 -1.63 17.51 -1.82
CA TYR A 486 -0.46 16.67 -1.59
C TYR A 486 0.39 16.72 -2.85
N VAL A 487 1.55 17.34 -2.74
CA VAL A 487 2.39 17.73 -3.86
C VAL A 487 3.75 17.09 -3.71
N GLY A 488 3.95 16.05 -4.51
CA GLY A 488 5.21 15.39 -4.67
C GLY A 488 6.06 16.11 -5.71
N ILE A 489 7.34 16.35 -5.39
CA ILE A 489 8.25 17.08 -6.28
C ILE A 489 9.51 16.23 -6.51
N PRO A 490 9.90 15.99 -7.78
CA PRO A 490 11.05 15.17 -8.10
C PRO A 490 12.37 15.82 -7.69
N GLY A 491 13.36 14.98 -7.42
CA GLY A 491 14.71 15.43 -7.11
C GLY A 491 15.50 15.89 -8.33
N VAL A 492 16.66 16.52 -8.08
CA VAL A 492 17.57 16.99 -9.13
C VAL A 492 18.12 15.87 -10.03
N LYS A 493 18.02 14.61 -9.59
CA LYS A 493 18.47 13.42 -10.33
C LYS A 493 17.35 12.66 -11.05
N ALA A 494 16.12 13.16 -11.02
CA ALA A 494 15.02 12.56 -11.79
C ALA A 494 15.32 12.60 -13.30
N GLU A 495 14.67 11.75 -14.09
CA GLU A 495 14.82 11.76 -15.56
C GLU A 495 14.35 13.11 -16.14
N THR A 496 13.27 13.66 -15.57
CA THR A 496 12.77 15.01 -15.87
C THR A 496 12.77 15.85 -14.60
N PRO A 497 13.90 16.48 -14.22
CA PRO A 497 13.98 17.34 -13.05
C PRO A 497 13.05 18.54 -13.18
N GLN A 498 12.17 18.71 -12.19
CA GLN A 498 11.17 19.77 -12.16
C GLN A 498 11.08 20.37 -10.76
N TYR A 499 10.50 21.55 -10.70
CA TYR A 499 10.19 22.24 -9.45
C TYR A 499 8.90 23.05 -9.61
N ILE A 500 8.37 23.56 -8.50
CA ILE A 500 7.13 24.33 -8.53
C ILE A 500 7.38 25.75 -8.01
N SER A 501 6.93 26.73 -8.78
CA SER A 501 6.93 28.14 -8.38
C SER A 501 5.54 28.52 -7.86
N PHE A 502 5.47 28.90 -6.59
CA PHE A 502 4.24 29.34 -5.95
C PHE A 502 4.21 30.86 -5.88
N THR A 503 3.04 31.43 -6.11
CA THR A 503 2.72 32.84 -5.83
C THR A 503 1.59 32.90 -4.83
N VAL A 504 1.82 33.58 -3.71
CA VAL A 504 0.78 33.94 -2.75
C VAL A 504 0.50 35.42 -2.91
N LYS A 505 -0.75 35.77 -3.20
CA LYS A 505 -1.22 37.15 -3.35
C LYS A 505 -2.51 37.34 -2.57
N ASP A 506 -2.47 38.17 -1.54
CA ASP A 506 -3.62 38.49 -0.67
C ASP A 506 -4.30 37.22 -0.12
N GLY A 507 -3.48 36.26 0.31
CA GLY A 507 -3.93 34.94 0.80
C GLY A 507 -4.32 33.94 -0.30
N THR A 508 -4.41 34.35 -1.57
CA THR A 508 -4.69 33.41 -2.68
C THR A 508 -3.39 32.74 -3.13
N VAL A 509 -3.39 31.41 -3.14
CA VAL A 509 -2.26 30.59 -3.59
C VAL A 509 -2.47 30.15 -5.04
N THR A 510 -1.46 30.35 -5.87
CA THR A 510 -1.34 29.86 -7.27
C THR A 510 0.04 29.25 -7.48
N TYR A 511 0.19 28.40 -8.50
CA TYR A 511 1.45 27.72 -8.77
C TYR A 511 1.71 27.51 -10.26
N GLN A 512 2.96 27.20 -10.58
CA GLN A 512 3.40 26.77 -11.90
C GLN A 512 4.43 25.66 -11.78
N ILE A 513 4.21 24.59 -12.55
CA ILE A 513 5.18 23.52 -12.77
C ILE A 513 6.24 24.01 -13.75
N LYS A 514 7.52 23.91 -13.39
CA LYS A 514 8.65 24.39 -14.19
C LYS A 514 9.76 23.36 -14.29
N GLU A 515 10.42 23.32 -15.44
CA GLU A 515 11.61 22.49 -15.65
C GLU A 515 12.83 23.08 -14.96
N LEU A 516 13.63 22.20 -14.35
CA LEU A 516 14.91 22.53 -13.73
C LEU A 516 16.05 22.40 -14.77
N ASN A 517 16.12 23.40 -15.65
CA ASN A 517 17.07 23.49 -16.77
C ASN A 517 18.31 24.32 -16.47
#